data_AF-A0A2V2A3N4-F1
#
_entry.id   AF-A0A2V2A3N4-F1
#
_cell.length_a   1.000
_cell.length_b   1.000
_cell.length_c   1.000
_cell.angle_alpha   90.00
_cell.angle_beta   90.00
_cell.angle_gamma   90.00
#
_symmetry.space_group_name_H-M   'P 1'
#
loop_
_entity.id
_entity.type
_entity.pdbx_description
1 polymer ?
#
loop_
_entity_poly.entity_id
_entity_poly.type
_entity_poly.pdbx_seq_one_letter_code
_entity_poly.pdbx_strand_id
1 'polypeptide(L)'
;MTDKMREEFEAAFVQHQVASHGEGFRSSAVHMLKRDGNFEKPPTYYELHRREQGMYDSFWVEIVWWAWQVSRESLVIELPPPYPVPEEPEEALDDSYMDAYHAANGMRHACSKFIEAAGLKVKP
;
A
#
# COMPACT_ATOMS: atom_id res chain seq x y z
N MET A 1 10.64 -1.03 -4.55
CA MET A 1 9.25 -0.60 -4.31
C MET A 1 8.39 -1.83 -4.51
N THR A 2 7.65 -2.27 -3.49
CA THR A 2 7.04 -3.61 -3.46
C THR A 2 5.96 -3.73 -4.54
N ASP A 3 5.95 -4.86 -5.26
CA ASP A 3 4.94 -5.16 -6.29
C ASP A 3 3.51 -4.96 -5.77
N LYS A 4 3.30 -5.23 -4.47
CA LYS A 4 2.05 -5.00 -3.75
C LYS A 4 1.52 -3.55 -3.83
N MET A 5 2.35 -2.52 -3.65
CA MET A 5 1.87 -1.13 -3.69
C MET A 5 1.33 -0.78 -5.08
N ARG A 6 1.95 -1.36 -6.11
CA ARG A 6 1.54 -1.20 -7.49
C ARG A 6 0.25 -1.96 -7.78
N GLU A 7 0.14 -3.20 -7.34
CA GLU A 7 -1.11 -3.98 -7.43
C GLU A 7 -2.29 -3.23 -6.80
N GLU A 8 -2.10 -2.64 -5.61
CA GLU A 8 -3.11 -1.84 -4.94
C GLU A 8 -3.50 -0.59 -5.74
N PHE A 9 -2.52 0.10 -6.34
CA PHE A 9 -2.78 1.23 -7.22
C PHE A 9 -3.57 0.83 -8.46
N GLU A 10 -3.15 -0.24 -9.15
CA GLU A 10 -3.80 -0.70 -10.38
C GLU A 10 -5.25 -1.15 -10.11
N ALA A 11 -5.47 -1.85 -9.00
CA ALA A 11 -6.81 -2.22 -8.56
C ALA A 11 -7.67 -0.98 -8.26
N ALA A 12 -7.14 -0.01 -7.51
CA ALA A 12 -7.84 1.23 -7.19
C ALA A 12 -8.15 2.07 -8.44
N PHE A 13 -7.20 2.16 -9.38
CA PHE A 13 -7.37 2.85 -10.65
C PHE A 13 -8.51 2.24 -11.47
N VAL A 14 -8.52 0.91 -11.64
CA VAL A 14 -9.60 0.22 -12.37
C VAL A 14 -10.95 0.41 -11.68
N GLN A 15 -11.00 0.28 -10.35
CA GLN A 15 -12.23 0.49 -9.59
C GLN A 15 -12.77 1.91 -9.76
N HIS A 16 -11.91 2.93 -9.71
CA HIS A 16 -12.29 4.31 -9.94
C HIS A 16 -12.85 4.52 -11.35
N GLN A 17 -12.14 4.04 -12.37
CA GLN A 17 -12.58 4.16 -13.76
C GLN A 17 -13.95 3.50 -13.99
N VAL A 18 -14.17 2.31 -13.41
CA VAL A 18 -15.45 1.59 -13.46
C VAL A 18 -16.55 2.35 -12.72
N ALA A 19 -16.27 2.91 -11.54
CA ALA A 19 -17.25 3.69 -10.79
C ALA A 19 -17.68 4.96 -11.55
N SER A 20 -16.75 5.60 -12.25
CA SER A 20 -17.01 6.83 -13.00
C SER A 20 -17.67 6.62 -14.37
N HIS A 21 -17.34 5.53 -15.08
CA HIS A 21 -17.75 5.31 -16.48
C HIS A 21 -18.60 4.06 -16.70
N GLY A 22 -18.83 3.27 -15.65
CA GLY A 22 -19.55 1.99 -15.70
C GLY A 22 -18.66 0.78 -15.99
N GLU A 23 -19.20 -0.41 -15.73
CA GLU A 23 -18.48 -1.69 -15.84
C GLU A 23 -17.97 -1.98 -17.26
N GLY A 24 -18.66 -1.47 -18.30
CA GLY A 24 -18.22 -1.57 -19.69
C GLY A 24 -16.85 -0.93 -19.96
N PHE A 25 -16.36 -0.05 -19.08
CA PHE A 25 -15.06 0.60 -19.21
C PHE A 25 -13.90 -0.19 -18.60
N ARG A 26 -14.15 -1.31 -17.89
CA ARG A 26 -13.10 -2.06 -17.19
C ARG A 26 -11.96 -2.48 -18.11
N SER A 27 -12.28 -3.01 -19.29
CA SER A 27 -11.28 -3.45 -20.27
C SER A 27 -10.39 -2.30 -20.73
N SER A 28 -10.98 -1.12 -20.98
CA SER A 28 -10.26 0.11 -21.30
C SER A 28 -9.36 0.56 -20.15
N ALA A 29 -9.85 0.51 -18.90
CA ALA A 29 -9.04 0.85 -17.73
C ALA A 29 -7.83 -0.07 -17.58
N VAL A 30 -8.00 -1.37 -17.76
CA VAL A 30 -6.90 -2.34 -17.76
C VAL A 30 -5.94 -2.10 -18.94
N HIS A 31 -6.47 -1.79 -20.13
CA HIS A 31 -5.64 -1.45 -21.30
C HIS A 31 -4.77 -0.22 -21.04
N MET A 32 -5.26 0.79 -20.31
CA MET A 32 -4.49 1.97 -19.94
C MET A 32 -3.33 1.67 -18.99
N LEU A 33 -3.42 0.61 -18.19
CA LEU A 33 -2.37 0.16 -17.28
C LEU A 33 -1.28 -0.69 -17.98
N LYS A 34 -1.39 -0.93 -19.30
CA LYS A 34 -0.45 -1.79 -20.03
C LYS A 34 1.00 -1.32 -19.88
N ARG A 35 1.86 -2.34 -19.69
CA ARG A 35 3.32 -2.22 -19.53
C ARG A 35 4.08 -3.28 -20.31
N ASP A 36 3.39 -4.30 -20.81
CA ASP A 36 3.98 -5.53 -21.35
C ASP A 36 3.30 -6.01 -22.66
N GLY A 37 2.50 -5.16 -23.29
CA GLY A 37 1.83 -5.45 -24.57
C GLY A 37 2.58 -4.93 -25.80
N ASN A 38 2.15 -5.37 -26.99
CA ASN A 38 2.58 -4.73 -28.23
C ASN A 38 2.19 -3.25 -28.20
N PHE A 39 3.13 -2.38 -28.57
CA PHE A 39 2.79 -0.99 -28.84
C PHE A 39 1.82 -0.93 -30.02
N GLU A 40 0.79 -0.09 -29.93
CA GLU A 40 -0.17 0.11 -31.02
C GLU A 40 0.49 0.67 -32.29
N LYS A 41 1.65 1.32 -32.12
CA LYS A 41 2.51 1.87 -33.17
C LYS A 41 3.96 1.50 -32.86
N PRO A 42 4.88 1.49 -33.83
CA PRO A 42 6.30 1.28 -33.55
C PRO A 42 6.76 2.25 -32.45
N PRO A 43 7.29 1.74 -31.33
CA PRO A 43 7.68 2.60 -30.22
C PRO A 43 8.91 3.42 -30.58
N THR A 44 8.97 4.62 -30.03
CA THR A 44 10.19 5.40 -29.97
C THR A 44 11.19 4.77 -29.00
N TYR A 45 12.47 5.12 -29.14
CA TYR A 45 13.50 4.76 -28.17
C TYR A 45 13.11 5.15 -26.73
N TYR A 46 12.46 6.31 -26.58
CA TYR A 46 12.00 6.81 -25.29
C TYR A 46 10.95 5.92 -24.64
N GLU A 47 9.97 5.44 -25.40
CA GLU A 47 8.92 4.54 -24.89
C GLU A 47 9.48 3.18 -24.47
N LEU A 48 10.42 2.63 -25.25
CA LEU A 48 11.13 1.41 -24.88
C LEU A 48 11.90 1.57 -23.57
N HIS A 49 12.67 2.65 -23.44
CA HIS A 49 13.48 2.88 -22.25
C HIS A 49 12.63 3.10 -20.99
N ARG A 50 11.49 3.79 -21.09
CA ARG A 50 10.55 3.93 -19.97
C ARG A 50 10.00 2.59 -19.51
N ARG A 51 9.67 1.71 -20.45
CA ARG A 51 9.16 0.39 -20.13
C ARG A 51 10.20 -0.48 -19.42
N GLU A 52 11.48 -0.39 -19.81
CA GLU A 52 12.60 -1.02 -19.10
C GLU A 52 12.70 -0.56 -17.63
N GLN A 53 12.34 0.69 -17.35
CA GLN A 53 12.27 1.24 -15.99
C GLN A 53 10.98 0.87 -15.24
N GLY A 54 10.09 0.10 -15.87
CA GLY A 54 8.83 -0.34 -15.27
C GLY A 54 7.76 0.76 -15.19
N MET A 55 7.84 1.78 -16.03
CA MET A 55 6.86 2.87 -16.10
C MET A 55 5.62 2.43 -16.90
N TYR A 56 4.52 3.17 -16.74
CA TYR A 56 3.30 2.96 -17.54
C TYR A 56 3.47 3.58 -18.93
N ASP A 57 2.89 2.95 -19.96
CA ASP A 57 2.91 3.50 -21.32
C ASP A 57 2.18 4.85 -21.39
N SER A 58 1.06 4.96 -20.66
CA SER A 58 0.29 6.20 -20.53
C SER A 58 0.94 7.15 -19.53
N PHE A 59 1.36 8.33 -20.02
CA PHE A 59 1.90 9.41 -19.18
C PHE A 59 0.90 9.88 -18.10
N TRP A 60 -0.39 9.88 -18.41
CA TRP A 60 -1.42 10.22 -17.42
C TRP A 60 -1.47 9.23 -16.27
N VAL A 61 -1.44 7.93 -16.58
CA VAL A 61 -1.42 6.88 -15.55
C VAL A 61 -0.16 7.00 -14.69
N GLU A 62 0.97 7.35 -15.30
CA GLU A 62 2.22 7.56 -14.56
C GLU A 62 2.15 8.73 -13.57
N ILE A 63 1.58 9.87 -13.96
CA ILE A 63 1.40 10.99 -13.03
C ILE A 63 0.53 10.58 -11.84
N VAL A 64 -0.57 9.85 -12.10
CA VAL A 64 -1.46 9.39 -11.01
C VAL A 64 -0.74 8.37 -10.13
N TRP A 65 0.11 7.51 -10.72
CA TRP A 65 0.97 6.60 -9.96
C TRP A 65 1.95 7.35 -9.06
N TRP A 66 2.64 8.39 -9.55
CA TRP A 66 3.50 9.21 -8.70
C TRP A 66 2.74 9.91 -7.58
N ALA A 67 1.55 10.46 -7.87
CA ALA A 67 0.71 11.07 -6.86
C ALA A 67 0.28 10.07 -5.79
N TRP A 68 -0.02 8.82 -6.17
CA TRP A 68 -0.32 7.72 -5.25
C TRP A 68 0.85 7.40 -4.32
N GLN A 69 2.07 7.34 -4.86
CA GLN A 69 3.28 7.13 -4.06
C GLN A 69 3.48 8.22 -3.02
N VAL A 70 3.47 9.48 -3.46
CA VAL A 70 3.67 10.64 -2.58
C VAL A 70 2.59 10.71 -1.52
N SER A 71 1.33 10.44 -1.89
CA SER A 71 0.21 10.36 -0.95
C SER A 71 0.49 9.37 0.18
N ARG A 72 0.90 8.14 -0.13
CA ARG A 72 1.18 7.10 0.86
C ARG A 72 2.42 7.36 1.69
N GLU A 73 3.45 7.97 1.11
CA GLU A 73 4.64 8.40 1.84
C GLU A 73 4.37 9.56 2.80
N SER A 74 3.37 10.40 2.49
CA SER A 74 2.98 11.54 3.32
C SER A 74 2.01 11.16 4.46
N LEU A 75 1.25 10.07 4.29
CA LEU A 75 0.29 9.61 5.28
C LEU A 75 1.00 8.93 6.46
N VAL A 76 0.77 9.45 7.67
CA VAL A 76 1.26 8.89 8.93
C VAL A 76 0.08 8.45 9.78
N ILE A 77 0.06 7.17 10.14
CA ILE A 77 -0.98 6.55 10.97
C ILE A 77 -0.56 6.64 12.44
N GLU A 78 -1.48 7.13 13.28
CA GLU A 78 -1.31 7.11 14.73
C GLU A 78 -1.99 5.86 15.29
N LEU A 79 -1.22 5.01 15.96
CA LEU A 79 -1.76 3.87 16.70
C LEU A 79 -2.19 4.30 18.11
N PRO A 80 -3.12 3.56 18.74
CA PRO A 80 -3.39 3.71 20.17
C PRO A 80 -2.08 3.64 20.99
N PRO A 81 -2.03 4.30 22.15
CA PRO A 81 -0.86 4.22 23.01
C PRO A 81 -0.59 2.76 23.43
N PRO A 82 0.67 2.42 23.78
CA PRO A 82 0.99 1.11 24.35
C PRO A 82 0.14 0.82 25.58
N TYR A 83 -0.23 -0.45 25.77
CA TYR A 83 -0.90 -0.87 26.99
C TYR A 83 0.06 -0.70 28.18
N PRO A 84 -0.38 -0.08 29.28
CA PRO A 84 0.50 0.21 30.41
C PRO A 84 0.99 -1.08 31.08
N VAL A 85 2.18 -1.01 31.66
CA VAL A 85 2.72 -2.10 32.47
C VAL A 85 1.84 -2.25 33.71
N PRO A 86 1.28 -3.44 33.99
CA PRO A 86 0.50 -3.69 35.20
C PRO A 86 1.39 -3.67 36.44
N GLU A 87 0.82 -3.31 37.58
CA GLU A 87 1.49 -3.45 38.87
C GLU A 87 1.60 -4.93 39.25
N GLU A 88 2.72 -5.33 39.85
CA GLU A 88 2.93 -6.70 40.32
C GLU A 88 2.03 -6.99 41.54
N PRO A 89 1.12 -7.98 41.46
CA PRO A 89 0.30 -8.38 42.60
C PRO A 89 1.15 -9.02 43.72
N GLU A 90 0.85 -8.73 44.98
CA GLU A 90 1.56 -9.32 46.14
C GLU A 90 1.50 -10.86 46.18
N GLU A 91 0.43 -11.44 45.63
CA GLU A 91 0.18 -12.88 45.59
C GLU A 91 0.55 -13.52 44.24
N ALA A 92 1.29 -12.80 43.38
CA ALA A 92 1.73 -13.35 42.10
C ALA A 92 2.64 -14.55 42.31
N LEU A 93 2.21 -15.72 41.84
CA LEU A 93 3.00 -16.95 41.86
C LEU A 93 4.02 -16.99 40.71
N ASP A 94 3.72 -16.28 39.62
CA ASP A 94 4.50 -16.15 38.39
C ASP A 94 4.18 -14.81 37.68
N ASP A 95 4.69 -14.62 36.46
CA ASP A 95 4.52 -13.43 35.64
C ASP A 95 3.22 -13.40 34.80
N SER A 96 2.26 -14.30 35.05
CA SER A 96 1.00 -14.37 34.28
C SER A 96 0.17 -13.08 34.31
N TYR A 97 0.35 -12.22 35.31
CA TYR A 97 -0.25 -10.88 35.35
C TYR A 97 0.20 -9.97 34.20
N MET A 98 1.33 -10.30 33.54
CA MET A 98 1.87 -9.60 32.36
C MET A 98 1.27 -10.08 31.04
N ASP A 99 0.48 -11.16 31.02
CA ASP A 99 -0.04 -11.75 29.78
C ASP A 99 -0.85 -10.75 28.95
N ALA A 100 -1.75 -10.01 29.60
CA ALA A 100 -2.56 -8.99 28.95
C ALA A 100 -1.70 -7.86 28.36
N TYR A 101 -0.65 -7.45 29.07
CA TYR A 101 0.31 -6.45 28.60
C TYR A 101 1.06 -6.92 27.36
N HIS A 102 1.59 -8.15 27.39
CA HIS A 102 2.32 -8.73 26.27
C HIS A 102 1.41 -8.96 25.05
N ALA A 103 0.19 -9.47 25.26
CA ALA A 103 -0.77 -9.68 24.20
C ALA A 103 -1.18 -8.36 23.54
N ALA A 104 -1.56 -7.34 24.32
CA ALA A 104 -1.99 -6.05 23.80
C ALA A 104 -0.88 -5.35 23.01
N ASN A 105 0.33 -5.30 23.56
CA ASN A 105 1.47 -4.66 22.88
C ASN A 105 1.99 -5.48 21.70
N GLY A 106 1.91 -6.82 21.77
CA GLY A 106 2.19 -7.71 20.65
C GLY A 106 1.25 -7.48 19.47
N MET A 107 -0.05 -7.34 19.74
CA MET A 107 -1.05 -6.98 18.70
C MET A 107 -0.78 -5.60 18.11
N ARG A 108 -0.50 -4.59 18.96
CA ARG A 108 -0.13 -3.24 18.49
C ARG A 108 1.08 -3.28 17.55
N HIS A 109 2.12 -4.03 17.92
CA HIS A 109 3.33 -4.20 17.11
C HIS A 109 3.05 -4.90 15.78
N ALA A 110 2.22 -5.94 15.79
CA ALA A 110 1.80 -6.62 14.57
C ALA A 110 1.06 -5.66 13.63
N CYS A 111 0.11 -4.87 14.14
CA CYS A 111 -0.58 -3.84 13.37
C CYS A 111 0.40 -2.85 12.74
N SER A 112 1.38 -2.35 13.49
CA SER A 112 2.41 -1.44 12.97
C SER A 112 3.12 -2.04 11.75
N LYS A 113 3.58 -3.28 11.86
CA LYS A 113 4.27 -3.98 10.77
C LYS A 113 3.40 -4.17 9.53
N PHE A 114 2.12 -4.50 9.70
CA PHE A 114 1.21 -4.67 8.57
C PHE A 114 0.93 -3.35 7.84
N ILE A 115 0.82 -2.24 8.58
CA ILE A 115 0.65 -0.90 8.02
C ILE A 115 1.89 -0.50 7.21
N GLU A 116 3.08 -0.71 7.77
CA GLU A 116 4.36 -0.46 7.07
C GLU A 116 4.53 -1.33 5.82
N ALA A 117 4.14 -2.60 5.89
CA ALA A 117 4.17 -3.51 4.73
C ALA A 117 3.18 -3.11 3.62
N ALA A 118 2.13 -2.35 3.95
CA ALA A 118 1.22 -1.71 2.98
C ALA A 118 1.78 -0.36 2.44
N GLY A 119 3.00 0.02 2.83
CA GLY A 119 3.69 1.21 2.36
C GLY A 119 3.23 2.52 3.01
N LEU A 120 2.61 2.44 4.18
CA LEU A 120 2.21 3.60 4.99
C LEU A 120 3.18 3.77 6.17
N LYS A 121 3.30 4.99 6.69
CA LYS A 121 4.11 5.27 7.88
C LYS A 121 3.27 5.15 9.14
N VAL A 122 3.86 4.63 10.21
CA VAL A 122 3.27 4.63 11.55
C VAL A 122 4.06 5.60 12.43
N LYS A 123 3.35 6.40 13.22
CA LYS A 123 3.99 7.27 14.20
C LYS A 123 4.63 6.40 15.31
N PRO A 124 5.87 6.69 15.72
CA PRO A 124 6.55 5.96 16.79
C PRO A 124 5.69 5.84 18.06
#